data_AF-A0A7S1KG52-F1
#
_entry.id   AF-A0A7S1KG52-F1
#
_cell.length_a   1.000
_cell.length_b   1.000
_cell.length_c   1.000
_cell.angle_alpha   90.00
_cell.angle_beta   90.00
_cell.angle_gamma   90.00
#
_symmetry.space_group_name_H-M   'P 1'
#
loop_
_entity.id
_entity.type
_entity.pdbx_description
1 polymer ?
#
loop_
_entity_poly.entity_id
_entity_poly.type
_entity_poly.pdbx_seq_one_letter_code
_entity_poly.pdbx_strand_id
1 'polypeptide(L)'
;DELQAAILTALIDGGADINTPSWFWSPPLQRAICAGNETAFKLLMERPGIRLRGGGLCVLSLWPPESPVPPEYEKVLMSMYERLIREDPTLAAERDRGSNLMHIAAWRARGLYPKSFIDSYLDLITQHGADML
;
A
#
# COMPACT_ATOMS: atom_id res chain seq x y z
N ASP A 1 14.87 -10.61 -0.13
CA ASP A 1 15.35 -11.90 -0.65
C ASP A 1 16.03 -11.65 -2.00
N GLU A 2 17.28 -12.06 -2.18
CA GLU A 2 18.06 -11.78 -3.40
C GLU A 2 17.49 -12.49 -4.65
N LEU A 3 16.99 -13.71 -4.49
CA LEU A 3 16.37 -14.47 -5.58
C LEU A 3 15.08 -13.79 -6.03
N GLN A 4 14.25 -13.38 -5.08
CA GLN A 4 13.03 -12.61 -5.38
C GLN A 4 13.35 -11.31 -6.12
N ALA A 5 14.34 -10.55 -5.66
CA ALA A 5 14.76 -9.30 -6.31
C ALA A 5 15.25 -9.55 -7.74
N ALA A 6 16.04 -10.60 -7.96
CA ALA A 6 16.53 -10.99 -9.28
C ALA A 6 15.39 -11.38 -10.24
N ILE A 7 14.42 -12.18 -9.77
CA ILE A 7 13.26 -12.59 -10.57
C ILE A 7 12.41 -11.37 -10.95
N LEU A 8 12.08 -10.51 -9.98
CA LEU A 8 11.26 -9.31 -10.23
C LEU A 8 11.97 -8.36 -11.20
N THR A 9 13.29 -8.19 -11.06
CA THR A 9 14.10 -7.39 -11.98
C THR A 9 14.05 -7.97 -13.38
N ALA A 10 14.29 -9.27 -13.55
CA ALA A 10 14.26 -9.91 -14.86
C ALA A 10 12.89 -9.80 -15.54
N LEU A 11 11.79 -9.91 -14.79
CA LEU A 11 10.44 -9.74 -15.33
C LEU A 11 10.19 -8.32 -15.82
N ILE A 12 10.56 -7.32 -15.03
CA ILE A 12 10.37 -5.90 -15.37
C ILE A 12 11.26 -5.49 -16.54
N ASP A 13 12.53 -5.89 -16.51
CA ASP A 13 13.48 -5.63 -17.60
C ASP A 13 13.07 -6.39 -18.88
N GLY A 14 12.37 -7.52 -18.73
CA GLY A 14 11.71 -8.28 -19.80
C GLY A 14 10.41 -7.66 -20.34
N GLY A 15 9.98 -6.51 -19.82
CA GLY A 15 8.81 -5.77 -20.30
C GLY A 15 7.50 -6.07 -19.59
N ALA A 16 7.53 -6.75 -18.42
CA ALA A 16 6.32 -6.88 -17.59
C ALA A 16 5.81 -5.51 -17.14
N ASP A 17 4.51 -5.27 -17.30
CA ASP A 17 3.89 -4.02 -16.88
C ASP A 17 3.79 -3.94 -15.34
N ILE A 18 4.38 -2.90 -14.77
CA ILE A 18 4.43 -2.65 -13.32
C ILE A 18 3.13 -2.07 -12.73
N ASN A 19 2.18 -1.66 -13.58
CA ASN A 19 0.94 -0.98 -13.20
C ASN A 19 -0.30 -1.80 -13.52
N THR A 20 -0.25 -2.69 -14.50
CA THR A 20 -1.42 -3.47 -14.92
C THR A 20 -1.79 -4.50 -13.85
N PRO A 21 -3.04 -4.50 -13.35
CA PRO A 21 -3.49 -5.49 -12.40
C PRO A 21 -3.45 -6.88 -13.04
N SER A 22 -3.27 -7.92 -12.21
CA SER A 22 -3.45 -9.29 -12.68
C SER A 22 -4.90 -9.52 -13.15
N TRP A 23 -5.15 -10.63 -13.85
CA TRP A 23 -6.47 -11.01 -14.37
C TRP A 23 -7.57 -11.01 -13.30
N PHE A 24 -7.19 -11.13 -12.02
CA PHE A 24 -8.08 -11.09 -10.86
C PHE A 24 -7.53 -10.16 -9.76
N TRP A 25 -7.55 -8.84 -9.98
CA TRP A 25 -7.36 -7.77 -8.97
C TRP A 25 -5.94 -7.19 -8.80
N SER A 26 -5.96 -5.97 -8.23
CA SER A 26 -4.92 -5.11 -7.63
C SER A 26 -3.60 -4.93 -8.41
N PRO A 27 -3.16 -3.68 -8.67
CA PRO A 27 -1.85 -3.43 -9.27
C PRO A 27 -0.70 -4.10 -8.47
N PRO A 28 0.44 -4.43 -9.11
CA PRO A 28 1.59 -5.07 -8.45
C PRO A 28 2.03 -4.40 -7.14
N LEU A 29 2.01 -3.07 -7.09
CA LEU A 29 2.35 -2.29 -5.88
C LEU A 29 1.40 -2.59 -4.72
N GLN A 30 0.10 -2.65 -4.98
CA GLN A 30 -0.89 -2.94 -3.97
C GLN A 30 -0.74 -4.37 -3.43
N ARG A 31 -0.40 -5.34 -4.29
CA ARG A 31 -0.09 -6.71 -3.84
C ARG A 31 1.14 -6.76 -2.94
N ALA A 32 2.19 -6.01 -3.27
CA ALA A 32 3.38 -5.92 -2.42
C ALA A 32 3.05 -5.37 -1.03
N ILE A 33 2.19 -4.36 -0.94
CA ILE A 33 1.73 -3.78 0.33
C ILE A 33 0.92 -4.80 1.14
N CYS A 34 -0.08 -5.45 0.54
CA CYS A 34 -0.94 -6.42 1.23
C CYS A 34 -0.15 -7.61 1.81
N ALA A 35 0.88 -8.06 1.07
CA ALA A 35 1.76 -9.14 1.48
C ALA A 35 2.89 -8.71 2.44
N GLY A 36 3.05 -7.41 2.73
CA GLY A 36 4.20 -6.92 3.51
C GLY A 36 5.55 -7.18 2.81
N ASN A 37 5.55 -7.28 1.49
CA ASN A 37 6.72 -7.65 0.70
C ASN A 37 7.61 -6.43 0.43
N GLU A 38 8.52 -6.15 1.37
CA GLU A 38 9.47 -5.03 1.26
C GLU A 38 10.31 -5.05 0.00
N THR A 39 10.78 -6.23 -0.42
CA THR A 39 11.64 -6.37 -1.61
C THR A 39 10.89 -5.90 -2.85
N ALA A 40 9.67 -6.40 -3.06
CA ALA A 40 8.85 -6.02 -4.20
C ALA A 40 8.43 -4.55 -4.14
N PHE A 41 8.05 -4.06 -2.96
CA PHE A 41 7.67 -2.67 -2.77
C PHE A 41 8.81 -1.71 -3.11
N LYS A 42 10.02 -1.94 -2.57
CA LYS A 42 11.21 -1.11 -2.83
C LYS A 42 11.52 -1.07 -4.33
N LEU A 43 11.56 -2.25 -4.96
CA LEU A 43 11.87 -2.37 -6.37
C LEU A 43 10.84 -1.65 -7.25
N LEU A 44 9.54 -1.81 -6.99
CA LEU A 44 8.49 -1.13 -7.75
C LEU A 44 8.52 0.38 -7.59
N MET A 45 8.75 0.88 -6.36
CA MET A 45 8.87 2.31 -6.07
C MET A 45 10.08 2.97 -6.75
N GLU A 46 11.11 2.19 -7.09
CA GLU A 46 12.29 2.66 -7.83
C GLU A 46 12.08 2.68 -9.35
N ARG A 47 11.00 2.07 -9.86
CA ARG A 47 10.73 2.05 -11.31
C ARG A 47 10.05 3.34 -11.77
N PRO A 48 10.53 3.95 -12.85
CA PRO A 48 9.89 5.14 -13.42
C PRO A 48 8.48 4.79 -13.91
N GLY A 49 7.53 5.70 -13.68
CA GLY A 49 6.16 5.55 -14.14
C GLY A 49 5.28 4.62 -13.28
N ILE A 50 5.75 4.21 -12.10
CA ILE A 50 4.90 3.55 -11.10
C ILE A 50 3.70 4.44 -10.75
N ARG A 51 2.50 3.87 -10.80
CA ARG A 51 1.26 4.57 -10.50
C ARG A 51 0.84 4.28 -9.06
N LEU A 52 0.69 5.36 -8.29
CA LEU A 52 0.17 5.31 -6.92
C LEU A 52 -1.37 5.41 -6.88
N ARG A 53 -2.01 5.66 -8.02
CA ARG A 53 -3.46 5.88 -8.19
C ARG A 53 -4.04 5.09 -9.36
N GLY A 54 -5.37 4.93 -9.37
CA GLY A 54 -6.12 4.48 -10.56
C GLY A 54 -6.44 2.99 -10.65
N GLY A 55 -6.29 2.22 -9.55
CA GLY A 55 -6.60 0.79 -9.48
C GLY A 55 -7.94 0.44 -8.81
N GLY A 56 -8.82 1.42 -8.63
CA GLY A 56 -10.12 1.28 -7.97
C GLY A 56 -10.10 1.48 -6.45
N LEU A 57 -8.95 1.39 -5.78
CA LEU A 57 -8.78 1.62 -4.33
C LEU A 57 -7.40 2.23 -4.02
N CYS A 58 -7.34 3.13 -3.03
CA CYS A 58 -6.12 3.86 -2.65
C CYS A 58 -5.04 2.93 -2.06
N VAL A 59 -3.76 3.14 -2.42
CA VAL A 59 -2.61 2.36 -1.94
C VAL A 59 -2.38 2.45 -0.43
N LEU A 60 -2.96 3.45 0.24
CA LEU A 60 -2.93 3.61 1.69
C LEU A 60 -4.06 2.87 2.41
N SER A 61 -4.96 2.19 1.71
CA SER A 61 -6.11 1.53 2.35
C SER A 61 -5.68 0.36 3.25
N LEU A 62 -6.30 0.20 4.41
CA LEU A 62 -6.08 -0.95 5.29
C LEU A 62 -6.74 -2.22 4.72
N TRP A 63 -5.97 -3.03 4.02
CA TRP A 63 -6.42 -4.32 3.47
C TRP A 63 -6.29 -5.45 4.49
N PRO A 64 -7.10 -6.52 4.41
CA PRO A 64 -6.80 -7.71 5.18
C PRO A 64 -5.39 -8.21 4.86
N PRO A 65 -4.55 -8.51 5.86
CA PRO A 65 -3.23 -9.05 5.60
C PRO A 65 -3.34 -10.39 4.87
N GLU A 66 -2.42 -10.65 3.94
CA GLU A 66 -2.32 -11.98 3.35
C GLU A 66 -1.84 -12.97 4.43
N SER A 67 -2.53 -14.10 4.55
CA SER A 67 -2.16 -15.15 5.51
C SER A 67 -1.10 -16.08 4.91
N PRO A 68 -0.06 -16.48 5.67
CA PRO A 68 0.19 -16.14 7.07
C PRO A 68 0.71 -14.71 7.23
N VAL A 69 0.26 -14.02 8.28
CA VAL A 69 0.74 -12.66 8.60
C VAL A 69 2.19 -12.75 9.08
N PRO A 70 3.14 -12.10 8.39
CA PRO A 70 4.53 -12.10 8.82
C PRO A 70 4.70 -11.49 10.22
N PRO A 71 5.71 -11.94 10.99
CA PRO A 71 6.22 -11.16 12.11
C PRO A 71 6.51 -9.72 11.64
N GLU A 72 6.24 -8.73 12.51
CA GLU A 72 6.43 -7.30 12.22
C GLU A 72 5.63 -6.73 11.03
N TYR A 73 4.64 -7.45 10.49
CA TYR A 73 3.83 -7.00 9.35
C TYR A 73 3.33 -5.57 9.49
N GLU A 74 2.80 -5.21 10.66
CA GLU A 74 2.30 -3.86 10.97
C GLU A 74 3.39 -2.80 10.88
N LYS A 75 4.60 -3.10 11.38
CA LYS A 75 5.74 -2.18 11.31
C LYS A 75 6.19 -1.98 9.87
N VAL A 76 6.27 -3.08 9.11
CA VAL A 76 6.59 -3.06 7.68
C VAL A 76 5.55 -2.24 6.91
N LEU A 77 4.27 -2.51 7.13
CA LEU A 77 3.15 -1.83 6.50
C LEU A 77 3.17 -0.32 6.80
N MET A 78 3.41 0.06 8.06
CA MET A 78 3.56 1.47 8.43
C MET A 78 4.70 2.15 7.66
N SER A 79 5.87 1.50 7.60
CA SER A 79 7.03 2.05 6.87
C SER A 79 6.75 2.24 5.36
N MET A 80 5.93 1.36 4.76
CA MET A 80 5.50 1.50 3.37
C MET A 80 4.58 2.71 3.20
N TYR A 81 3.60 2.90 4.10
CA TYR A 81 2.70 4.06 4.07
C TYR A 81 3.45 5.38 4.28
N GLU A 82 4.37 5.43 5.24
CA GLU A 82 5.25 6.58 5.43
C GLU A 82 6.07 6.90 4.18
N ARG A 83 6.59 5.88 3.48
CA ARG A 83 7.31 6.10 2.22
C ARG A 83 6.38 6.60 1.12
N LEU A 84 5.19 6.03 0.96
CA LEU A 84 4.20 6.50 -0.03
C LEU A 84 3.83 7.97 0.18
N ILE A 85 3.57 8.36 1.42
CA ILE A 85 3.26 9.75 1.78
C ILE A 85 4.46 10.67 1.56
N ARG A 86 5.68 10.20 1.82
CA ARG A 86 6.89 10.99 1.54
C ARG A 86 7.04 11.30 0.05
N GLU A 87 6.74 10.33 -0.81
CA GLU A 87 6.79 10.51 -2.27
C GLU A 87 5.62 11.36 -2.77
N ASP A 88 4.42 11.17 -2.20
CA ASP A 88 3.22 11.90 -2.56
C ASP A 88 2.28 12.09 -1.37
N PRO A 89 2.37 13.24 -0.66
CA PRO A 89 1.53 13.50 0.50
C PRO A 89 0.05 13.60 0.18
N THR A 90 -0.30 13.92 -1.07
CA THR A 90 -1.70 14.12 -1.49
C THR A 90 -2.48 12.80 -1.55
N LEU A 91 -1.80 11.66 -1.45
CA LEU A 91 -2.44 10.34 -1.29
C LEU A 91 -3.31 10.27 -0.04
N ALA A 92 -2.92 10.94 1.05
CA ALA A 92 -3.71 10.93 2.29
C ALA A 92 -5.06 11.64 2.14
N ALA A 93 -5.14 12.63 1.25
CA ALA A 93 -6.36 13.38 0.94
C ALA A 93 -7.21 12.72 -0.18
N GLU A 94 -6.81 11.56 -0.70
CA GLU A 94 -7.53 10.88 -1.78
C GLU A 94 -8.94 10.47 -1.33
N ARG A 95 -9.91 10.68 -2.23
CA ARG A 95 -11.31 10.28 -2.03
C ARG A 95 -11.70 9.25 -3.08
N ASP A 96 -12.21 8.12 -2.64
CA ASP A 96 -12.79 7.08 -3.50
C ASP A 96 -14.31 7.06 -3.32
N ARG A 97 -15.05 7.31 -4.41
CA ARG A 97 -16.53 7.39 -4.43
C ARG A 97 -17.12 8.27 -3.30
N GLY A 98 -16.42 9.35 -2.94
CA GLY A 98 -16.81 10.27 -1.87
C GLY A 98 -16.36 9.87 -0.46
N SER A 99 -15.87 8.64 -0.25
CA SER A 99 -15.26 8.21 1.01
C SER A 99 -13.78 8.60 1.05
N ASN A 100 -13.34 9.18 2.16
CA ASN A 100 -11.90 9.38 2.42
C ASN A 100 -11.28 8.12 3.04
N LEU A 101 -9.95 8.09 3.15
CA LEU A 101 -9.21 6.97 3.76
C LEU A 101 -9.64 6.67 5.20
N MET A 102 -10.06 7.67 5.96
CA MET A 102 -10.52 7.48 7.34
C MET A 102 -11.82 6.67 7.41
N HIS A 103 -12.79 6.97 6.55
CA HIS A 103 -14.02 6.19 6.42
C HIS A 103 -13.73 4.74 5.97
N ILE A 104 -12.80 4.57 5.02
CA ILE A 104 -12.39 3.25 4.53
C ILE A 104 -11.70 2.44 5.64
N ALA A 105 -10.81 3.08 6.42
CA ALA A 105 -10.13 2.47 7.54
C ALA A 105 -11.12 2.02 8.62
N ALA A 106 -12.12 2.84 8.96
CA ALA A 106 -13.15 2.46 9.93
C ALA A 106 -13.97 1.22 9.51
N TRP A 107 -14.26 1.07 8.21
CA TRP A 107 -14.94 -0.11 7.68
C TRP A 107 -14.05 -1.36 7.74
N ARG A 108 -12.76 -1.22 7.40
CA ARG A 108 -11.85 -2.35 7.17
C ARG A 108 -11.06 -2.77 8.41
N ALA A 109 -10.80 -1.87 9.34
CA ALA A 109 -9.98 -2.13 10.53
C ALA A 109 -10.63 -3.10 11.54
N ARG A 110 -11.93 -3.44 11.40
CA ARG A 110 -12.72 -4.17 12.40
C ARG A 110 -12.12 -5.53 12.77
N GLY A 111 -11.26 -5.52 13.79
CA GLY A 111 -10.60 -6.69 14.37
C GLY A 111 -9.39 -7.22 13.59
N LEU A 112 -9.00 -6.60 12.47
CA LEU A 112 -7.89 -7.06 11.63
C LEU A 112 -6.53 -6.52 12.05
N TYR A 113 -6.51 -5.40 12.77
CA TYR A 113 -5.30 -4.72 13.22
C TYR A 113 -5.39 -4.34 14.69
N PRO A 114 -4.28 -4.34 15.43
CA PRO A 114 -4.23 -3.81 16.80
C PRO A 114 -4.57 -2.33 16.84
N LYS A 115 -5.17 -1.91 17.96
CA LYS A 115 -5.57 -0.51 18.17
C LYS A 115 -4.38 0.46 18.01
N SER A 116 -3.20 0.11 18.53
CA SER A 116 -2.01 0.97 18.44
C SER A 116 -1.58 1.23 17.01
N PHE A 117 -1.69 0.24 16.12
CA PHE A 117 -1.38 0.42 14.70
C PHE A 117 -2.41 1.33 14.03
N ILE A 118 -3.70 1.13 14.33
CA ILE A 118 -4.77 1.98 13.82
C ILE A 118 -4.59 3.44 14.26
N ASP A 119 -4.28 3.67 15.52
CA ASP A 119 -4.05 5.02 16.05
C ASP A 119 -2.88 5.70 15.29
N SER A 120 -1.74 5.03 15.14
CA SER A 120 -0.61 5.56 14.35
C SER A 120 -0.94 5.80 12.87
N TYR A 121 -1.75 4.93 12.26
CA TYR A 121 -2.18 5.08 10.87
C TYR A 121 -3.09 6.30 10.70
N LEU A 122 -4.02 6.52 11.63
CA LEU A 122 -4.91 7.67 11.63
C LEU A 122 -4.13 8.98 11.82
N ASP A 123 -3.16 9.00 12.72
CA ASP A 123 -2.26 10.14 12.90
C ASP A 123 -1.50 10.45 11.59
N LEU A 124 -0.97 9.42 10.93
CA LEU A 124 -0.25 9.57 9.67
C LEU A 124 -1.13 10.20 8.58
N ILE A 125 -2.34 9.67 8.32
CA ILE A 125 -3.17 10.20 7.23
C ILE A 125 -3.75 11.60 7.57
N THR A 126 -4.06 11.89 8.83
CA THR A 126 -4.62 13.19 9.24
C THR A 126 -3.58 14.31 9.19
N GLN A 127 -2.33 14.04 9.56
CA GLN A 127 -1.22 14.99 9.39
C GLN A 127 -0.99 15.42 7.93
N HIS A 128 -1.39 14.57 6.98
CA HIS A 128 -1.19 14.79 5.55
C HIS A 128 -2.50 15.10 4.80
N GLY A 129 -3.54 15.55 5.50
CA GLY A 129 -4.73 16.15 4.88
C GLY A 129 -5.89 15.18 4.61
N ALA A 130 -5.90 14.00 5.24
CA ALA A 130 -7.13 13.24 5.35
C ALA A 130 -8.13 14.01 6.23
N ASP A 131 -9.21 14.51 5.63
CA ASP A 131 -10.25 15.21 6.37
C ASP A 131 -10.92 14.29 7.41
N MET A 132 -11.10 14.78 8.64
CA MET A 132 -11.87 14.10 9.69
C MET A 132 -13.39 14.20 9.50
N LEU A 133 -13.86 15.07 8.60
CA LEU A 133 -15.26 15.49 8.43
C LEU A 133 -15.96 14.83 7.24
#